data_AF-A0A7W1JY38-F1
#
_entry.id   AF-A0A7W1JY38-F1
#
_cell.length_a   1.000
_cell.length_b   1.000
_cell.length_c   1.000
_cell.angle_alpha   90.00
_cell.angle_beta   90.00
_cell.angle_gamma   90.00
#
_symmetry.space_group_name_H-M   'P 1'
#
loop_
_entity.id
_entity.type
_entity.pdbx_description
1 polymer ?
#
loop_
_entity_poly.entity_id
_entity_poly.type
_entity_poly.pdbx_seq_one_letter_code
_entity_poly.pdbx_strand_id
1 'polypeptide(L)' 'MSTSPENQLVNVLSHWLARHVDNEELQREVDALDVSQFSPMQSEAVQELREELAKANGGGDLEMVVRETLEAVALG' A
#
# COMPACT_ATOMS: atom_id res chain seq x y z
N MET A 1 -7.74 17.50 -11.01
CA MET A 1 -7.06 16.25 -11.37
C MET A 1 -7.58 15.21 -10.41
N SER A 2 -8.36 14.25 -10.88
CA SER A 2 -8.89 13.18 -10.03
C SER A 2 -7.70 12.32 -9.60
N THR A 3 -7.22 12.47 -8.37
CA THR A 3 -6.27 11.53 -7.78
C THR A 3 -7.02 10.22 -7.59
N SER A 4 -6.94 9.33 -8.58
CA SER A 4 -7.42 7.96 -8.45
C SER A 4 -6.76 7.32 -7.22
N PRO A 5 -7.49 6.50 -6.44
CA PRO A 5 -6.95 5.89 -5.22
C PRO A 5 -5.71 5.03 -5.51
N GLU A 6 -5.60 4.45 -6.70
CA GLU A 6 -4.39 3.77 -7.20
C GLU A 6 -3.16 4.68 -7.22
N ASN A 7 -3.30 5.93 -7.71
CA ASN A 7 -2.18 6.89 -7.75
C ASN A 7 -1.77 7.32 -6.34
N GLN A 8 -2.72 7.45 -5.41
CA GLN A 8 -2.41 7.76 -4.02
C GLN A 8 -1.65 6.59 -3.37
N LEU A 9 -2.08 5.35 -3.62
CA LEU A 9 -1.40 4.15 -3.15
C LEU A 9 0.04 4.05 -3.71
N VAL A 10 0.22 4.20 -5.02
CA VAL A 10 1.56 4.20 -5.65
C VAL A 10 2.46 5.27 -5.04
N ASN A 11 1.92 6.47 -4.82
CA ASN A 11 2.68 7.56 -4.21
C ASN A 11 3.13 7.21 -2.79
N VAL A 12 2.23 6.78 -1.89
CA VAL A 12 2.62 6.50 -0.50
C VAL A 12 3.61 5.34 -0.41
N LEU A 13 3.41 4.26 -1.18
CA LEU A 13 4.33 3.13 -1.22
C LEU A 13 5.71 3.54 -1.73
N SER A 14 5.78 4.38 -2.78
CA SER A 14 7.04 4.89 -3.31
C SER A 14 7.78 5.76 -2.29
N HIS A 15 7.07 6.62 -1.55
CA HIS A 15 7.69 7.45 -0.52
C HIS A 15 8.18 6.63 0.67
N TRP A 16 7.46 5.58 1.06
CA TRP A 16 7.91 4.64 2.10
C TRP A 16 9.16 3.88 1.67
N LEU A 17 9.20 3.35 0.44
CA LEU A 17 10.41 2.69 -0.11
C LEU A 17 11.61 3.64 -0.17
N ALA A 18 11.38 4.92 -0.44
CA ALA A 18 12.39 5.97 -0.41
C ALA A 18 12.77 6.43 1.02
N ARG A 19 12.20 5.82 2.07
CA ARG A 19 12.40 6.17 3.49
C ARG A 19 11.99 7.61 3.83
N HIS A 20 11.05 8.17 3.07
CA HIS A 20 10.45 9.49 3.37
C HIS A 20 9.26 9.39 4.33
N VAL A 21 8.71 8.19 4.51
CA VAL A 21 7.53 7.88 5.33
C VAL A 21 7.85 6.67 6.18
N ASP A 22 7.38 6.65 7.43
CA ASP A 22 7.53 5.50 8.32
C ASP A 22 6.34 4.54 8.21
N ASN A 23 6.38 3.44 8.95
CA ASN A 23 5.34 2.41 8.92
C ASN A 23 4.01 2.94 9.46
N GLU A 24 4.02 3.83 10.46
CA GLU A 24 2.80 4.36 11.07
C GLU A 24 2.05 5.28 10.09
N GLU A 25 2.77 6.14 9.40
CA GLU A 25 2.21 7.04 8.40
C GLU A 25 1.79 6.27 7.14
N LEU A 26 2.57 5.26 6.70
CA LEU A 26 2.15 4.35 5.64
C LEU A 26 0.83 3.64 6.01
N GLN A 27 0.70 3.14 7.23
CA GLN A 27 -0.52 2.48 7.70
C GLN A 27 -1.73 3.41 7.66
N ARG A 28 -1.60 4.65 8.16
CA ARG A 28 -2.69 5.63 8.14
C ARG A 28 -3.18 5.94 6.73
N GLU A 29 -2.25 6.19 5.81
CA GLU A 29 -2.59 6.48 4.42
C GLU A 29 -3.24 5.29 3.74
N VAL A 30 -2.71 4.08 3.93
CA VAL A 30 -3.28 2.85 3.37
C VAL A 30 -4.66 2.56 3.92
N ASP A 31 -4.91 2.79 5.21
CA ASP A 31 -6.23 2.64 5.84
C ASP A 31 -7.25 3.67 5.37
N ALA A 32 -6.79 4.88 5.01
CA ALA A 32 -7.63 5.95 4.48
C ALA A 32 -8.07 5.74 3.02
N LEU A 33 -7.45 4.81 2.29
CA LEU A 33 -7.81 4.52 0.91
C LEU A 33 -9.19 3.88 0.78
N ASP A 34 -9.97 4.40 -0.17
CA ASP A 34 -11.22 3.81 -0.61
C ASP A 34 -10.95 2.61 -1.53
N VAL A 35 -10.86 1.42 -0.93
CA VAL A 35 -10.59 0.16 -1.65
C VAL A 35 -11.72 -0.27 -2.60
N SER A 36 -12.90 0.38 -2.55
CA SER A 36 -14.05 -0.01 -3.37
C SER A 36 -13.86 0.23 -4.87
N GLN A 37 -12.87 1.05 -5.25
CA GLN A 37 -12.55 1.40 -6.62
C GLN A 37 -11.43 0.54 -7.23
N PHE A 38 -10.83 -0.35 -6.43
CA PHE A 38 -9.75 -1.23 -6.87
C PHE A 38 -10.30 -2.51 -7.51
N SER A 39 -9.49 -3.12 -8.39
CA SER A 39 -9.78 -4.47 -8.89
C SER A 39 -9.70 -5.49 -7.73
N PRO A 40 -10.29 -6.69 -7.88
CA PRO A 40 -10.20 -7.73 -6.84
C PRO A 40 -8.76 -8.08 -6.47
N MET A 41 -7.86 -8.15 -7.46
CA MET A 41 -6.45 -8.44 -7.27
C MET A 41 -5.74 -7.32 -6.50
N GLN A 42 -5.98 -6.06 -6.87
CA GLN A 42 -5.44 -4.92 -6.16
C GLN A 42 -5.97 -4.83 -4.72
N SER A 43 -7.27 -5.12 -4.52
CA SER A 43 -7.90 -5.11 -3.21
C SER A 43 -7.31 -6.17 -2.28
N GLU A 44 -7.00 -7.36 -2.80
CA GLU A 44 -6.33 -8.44 -2.07
C GLU A 44 -4.92 -8.01 -1.64
N ALA A 45 -4.13 -7.44 -2.55
CA ALA A 45 -2.79 -6.94 -2.23
C ALA A 45 -2.81 -5.82 -1.17
N VAL A 46 -3.78 -4.89 -1.25
CA VAL A 46 -3.94 -3.84 -0.22
C VAL A 46 -4.34 -4.42 1.13
N GLN A 47 -5.16 -5.47 1.17
CA GLN A 47 -5.50 -6.15 2.42
C GLN A 47 -4.29 -6.84 3.05
N GLU A 48 -3.50 -7.55 2.24
CA GLU A 48 -2.26 -8.19 2.70
C GLU A 48 -1.27 -7.15 3.25
N LEU A 49 -1.12 -6.01 2.57
CA LEU A 49 -0.30 -4.90 3.06
C LEU A 49 -0.79 -4.38 4.42
N ARG A 50 -2.10 -4.21 4.60
CA ARG A 50 -2.68 -3.77 5.89
C ARG A 50 -2.40 -4.79 6.99
N GLU A 51 -2.49 -6.08 6.70
CA GLU A 51 -2.17 -7.16 7.63
C GLU A 51 -0.69 -7.16 8.05
N GLU A 52 0.23 -6.97 7.09
CA GLU A 52 1.67 -6.86 7.41
C GLU A 52 1.99 -5.60 8.23
N LEU A 53 1.36 -4.46 7.91
CA LEU A 53 1.54 -3.22 8.66
C LEU A 53 1.00 -3.33 10.09
N ALA A 54 -0.06 -4.10 10.31
CA ALA A 54 -0.61 -4.35 11.63
C ALA A 54 0.27 -5.26 12.50
N LYS A 55 1.22 -6.00 11.92
CA LYS A 55 2.19 -6.80 12.70
C LYS A 55 3.20 -5.86 13.37
N ALA A 56 3.53 -6.15 14.64
CA ALA A 56 4.47 -5.34 15.41
C ALA A 56 5.81 -5.17 14.68
N ASN A 57 6.21 -3.91 14.46
CA ASN A 57 7.40 -3.43 13.71
C ASN A 57 7.37 -3.57 12.18
N GLY A 58 6.27 -4.02 11.57
CA GLY A 58 6.28 -4.46 10.17
C GLY A 58 7.06 -5.77 10.07
N GLY A 59 6.45 -6.82 9.52
CA GLY A 59 7.15 -8.09 9.32
C GLY A 59 8.47 -7.89 8.57
N GLY A 60 9.42 -8.83 8.69
CA GLY A 60 10.63 -8.84 7.84
C GLY A 60 10.31 -8.83 6.35
N ASP A 61 9.07 -9.18 6.01
CA ASP A 61 8.49 -9.27 4.68
C ASP A 61 7.75 -7.99 4.24
N LEU A 62 7.65 -6.94 5.07
CA LEU A 62 6.88 -5.73 4.74
C LEU A 62 7.37 -5.05 3.44
N GLU A 63 8.69 -5.00 3.22
CA GLU A 63 9.22 -4.44 1.97
C GLU A 63 8.82 -5.27 0.74
N MET A 64 8.73 -6.60 0.88
CA MET A 64 8.28 -7.49 -0.18
C MET A 64 6.80 -7.22 -0.51
N VAL A 65 5.93 -7.21 0.50
CA VAL A 65 4.49 -6.97 0.31
C VAL A 65 4.21 -5.58 -0.25
N VAL A 66 4.98 -4.56 0.14
CA VAL A 66 4.91 -3.21 -0.46
C VAL A 66 5.24 -3.25 -1.96
N ARG A 67 6.25 -4.01 -2.38
CA ARG A 67 6.64 -4.14 -3.79
C ARG A 67 5.59 -4.93 -4.58
N GLU A 68 5.09 -6.03 -4.04
CA GLU A 68 4.03 -6.83 -4.67
C GLU A 68 2.75 -6.02 -4.84
N THR A 69 2.40 -5.19 -3.85
CA THR A 69 1.25 -4.28 -3.94
C THR A 69 1.45 -3.23 -5.05
N LEU A 70 2.66 -2.65 -5.17
CA LEU A 70 2.99 -1.75 -6.27
C LEU A 70 2.86 -2.42 -7.64
N GLU A 71 3.32 -3.66 -7.76
CA GLU A 71 3.20 -4.44 -8.99
C GLU A 71 1.74 -4.75 -9.33
N ALA A 72 0.93 -5.17 -8.35
CA ALA A 72 -0.49 -5.44 -8.54
C ALA A 72 -1.25 -4.19 -9.06
N VAL A 73 -0.95 -3.01 -8.51
CA VAL A 73 -1.55 -1.75 -8.97
C VAL A 73 -1.06 -1.37 -10.36
N ALA A 74 0.21 -1.62 -10.70
CA ALA A 74 0.75 -1.33 -12.03
C ALA A 74 0.20 -2.25 -13.13
N LEU A 75 -0.23 -3.47 -12.78
CA LEU A 75 -0.76 -4.46 -13.73
C LEU A 75 -2.26 -4.29 -14.02
N GLY A 76 -3.03 -3.67 -13.10
CA GLY A 76 -4.46 -3.36 -13.27
C GLY A 76 -5.40 -4.50 -12.89
#